data_AF-F9EPJ2-F1
#
_entry.id   AF-F9EPJ2-F1
#
_cell.length_a   1.000
_cell.length_b   1.000
_cell.length_c   1.000
_cell.angle_alpha   90.00
_cell.angle_beta   90.00
_cell.angle_gamma   90.00
#
_symmetry.space_group_name_H-M   'P 1'
#
loop_
_entity.id
_entity.type
_entity.pdbx_description
1 polymer ?
#
loop_
_entity_poly.entity_id
_entity_poly.type
_entity_poly.pdbx_seq_one_letter_code
_entity_poly.pdbx_strand_id
1 'polypeptide(L)'
;MINGNISGLKEYILENLDKLYSTKIEKGKIINQEIVDYISEISNKINREINIAIDRNGNIIDISIGDSSTVNLPVVPIYDKKLSGVRIIHTHPGGNPHLSSVDISALIKLKLDCIVSIGVNEEGITGYEVAICSIVNDELSYDRRLLKNLDDFDYLEEIKEVEENLRKKI
;
A
#
# COMPACT_ATOMS: atom_id res chain seq x y z
N MET A 1 -11.46 -7.10 -11.78
CA MET A 1 -12.45 -7.59 -10.81
C MET A 1 -11.95 -7.29 -9.41
N ILE A 2 -12.82 -6.86 -8.50
CA ILE A 2 -12.48 -6.52 -7.11
C ILE A 2 -12.50 -7.77 -6.24
N ASN A 3 -11.48 -7.94 -5.39
CA ASN A 3 -11.31 -9.10 -4.50
C ASN A 3 -11.80 -8.84 -3.06
N GLY A 4 -11.95 -9.90 -2.27
CA GLY A 4 -12.23 -9.82 -0.83
C GLY A 4 -13.72 -9.79 -0.44
N ASN A 5 -14.03 -9.19 0.71
CA ASN A 5 -15.38 -9.09 1.27
C ASN A 5 -16.20 -7.99 0.57
N ILE A 6 -16.75 -8.33 -0.59
CA ILE A 6 -17.63 -7.47 -1.40
C ILE A 6 -19.12 -7.63 -1.05
N SER A 7 -19.46 -8.48 -0.08
CA SER A 7 -20.85 -8.78 0.27
C SER A 7 -21.59 -7.54 0.77
N GLY A 8 -22.79 -7.30 0.24
CA GLY A 8 -23.64 -6.15 0.59
C GLY A 8 -23.21 -4.82 -0.02
N LEU A 9 -22.16 -4.79 -0.85
CA LEU A 9 -21.76 -3.59 -1.58
C LEU A 9 -22.61 -3.41 -2.84
N LYS A 10 -22.93 -2.16 -3.16
CA LYS A 10 -23.66 -1.82 -4.38
C LYS A 10 -22.76 -2.02 -5.60
N GLU A 11 -23.31 -2.56 -6.68
CA GLU A 11 -22.58 -2.89 -7.91
C GLU A 11 -21.79 -1.70 -8.47
N TYR A 12 -22.40 -0.50 -8.49
CA TYR A 12 -21.70 0.70 -8.99
C TYR A 12 -20.43 1.04 -8.20
N ILE A 13 -20.32 0.67 -6.92
CA ILE A 13 -19.10 0.89 -6.12
C ILE A 13 -18.00 -0.01 -6.64
N LEU A 14 -18.32 -1.29 -6.89
CA LEU A 14 -17.37 -2.26 -7.42
C LEU A 14 -16.93 -1.87 -8.84
N GLU A 15 -17.88 -1.49 -9.71
CA GLU A 15 -17.58 -1.03 -11.07
C GLU A 15 -16.67 0.20 -11.08
N ASN A 16 -16.91 1.16 -10.18
CA ASN A 16 -16.09 2.37 -10.13
C ASN A 16 -14.69 2.12 -9.55
N LEU A 17 -14.55 1.23 -8.57
CA LEU A 17 -13.22 0.78 -8.13
C LEU A 17 -12.50 0.01 -9.26
N ASP A 18 -13.22 -0.81 -10.04
CA ASP A 18 -12.62 -1.58 -11.13
C ASP A 18 -12.04 -0.68 -12.24
N LYS A 19 -12.63 0.49 -12.47
CA LYS A 19 -12.08 1.49 -13.41
C LYS A 19 -10.67 1.95 -13.03
N LEU A 20 -10.29 1.90 -11.75
CA LEU A 20 -8.95 2.29 -11.31
C LEU A 20 -7.85 1.40 -11.90
N TYR A 21 -8.14 0.15 -12.28
CA TYR A 21 -7.16 -0.69 -12.98
C TYR A 21 -6.66 -0.09 -14.30
N SER A 22 -7.43 0.81 -14.92
CA SER A 22 -7.01 1.53 -16.14
C SER A 22 -6.20 2.79 -15.86
N THR A 23 -6.08 3.19 -14.59
CA THR A 23 -5.34 4.37 -14.18
C THR A 23 -3.87 4.04 -14.02
N LYS A 24 -3.01 4.99 -14.40
CA LYS A 24 -1.56 4.87 -14.23
C LYS A 24 -1.06 5.82 -13.14
N ILE A 25 -0.31 5.29 -12.19
CA ILE A 25 0.36 6.10 -11.18
C ILE A 25 1.49 6.88 -11.82
N GLU A 26 1.61 8.15 -11.43
CA GLU A 26 2.68 9.01 -11.87
C GLU A 26 4.04 8.42 -11.48
N LYS A 27 5.02 8.54 -12.38
CA LYS A 27 6.34 7.96 -12.18
C LYS A 27 6.98 8.54 -10.91
N GLY A 28 7.39 7.65 -10.02
CA GLY A 28 8.08 8.01 -8.79
C GLY A 28 7.19 8.37 -7.62
N LYS A 29 5.86 8.38 -7.79
CA LYS A 29 4.92 8.51 -6.68
C LYS A 29 4.53 7.15 -6.10
N ILE A 30 4.25 7.14 -4.80
CA ILE A 30 3.59 6.01 -4.14
C ILE A 30 2.21 5.81 -4.76
N ILE A 31 1.39 6.85 -4.83
CA ILE A 31 0.03 6.79 -5.38
C ILE A 31 -0.39 8.22 -5.75
N ASN A 32 -1.27 8.36 -6.75
CA ASN A 32 -1.80 9.68 -7.10
C ASN A 32 -2.81 10.14 -6.05
N GLN A 33 -2.78 11.43 -5.67
CA GLN A 33 -3.69 11.99 -4.65
C GLN A 33 -5.17 11.77 -5.00
N GLU A 34 -5.55 11.87 -6.29
CA GLU A 34 -6.93 11.62 -6.73
C GLU A 34 -7.42 10.21 -6.38
N ILE A 35 -6.53 9.21 -6.42
CA ILE A 35 -6.88 7.83 -6.05
C ILE A 35 -6.99 7.72 -4.54
N VAL A 36 -6.09 8.36 -3.79
CA VAL A 36 -6.13 8.43 -2.32
C VAL A 36 -7.45 9.02 -1.83
N ASP A 37 -7.86 10.16 -2.38
CA ASP A 37 -9.12 10.83 -2.02
C ASP A 37 -10.30 9.91 -2.32
N TYR A 38 -10.30 9.29 -3.51
CA TYR A 38 -11.36 8.41 -3.96
C TYR A 38 -11.51 7.16 -3.08
N ILE A 39 -10.43 6.42 -2.82
CA ILE A 39 -10.52 5.22 -1.97
C ILE A 39 -10.84 5.56 -0.51
N SER A 40 -10.39 6.72 -0.02
CA SER A 40 -10.69 7.18 1.33
C SER A 40 -12.18 7.46 1.49
N GLU A 41 -12.78 8.14 0.51
CA GLU A 41 -14.22 8.41 0.48
C GLU A 41 -15.03 7.11 0.45
N ILE A 42 -14.66 6.15 -0.42
CA ILE A 42 -15.37 4.87 -0.51
C ILE A 42 -15.20 4.06 0.77
N SER A 43 -13.97 3.95 1.28
CA SER A 43 -13.65 3.19 2.50
C SER A 43 -14.44 3.68 3.70
N ASN A 44 -14.53 5.01 3.89
CA ASN A 44 -15.33 5.60 4.96
C ASN A 44 -16.84 5.31 4.78
N LYS A 45 -17.36 5.41 3.55
CA LYS A 45 -18.77 5.12 3.25
C LYS A 45 -19.17 3.67 3.50
N ILE A 46 -18.30 2.72 3.19
CA ILE A 46 -18.58 1.28 3.35
C ILE A 46 -18.12 0.75 4.70
N ASN A 47 -17.36 1.55 5.46
CA ASN A 47 -16.69 1.19 6.71
C ASN A 47 -15.90 -0.12 6.59
N ARG A 48 -15.07 -0.23 5.53
CA ARG A 48 -14.18 -1.36 5.26
C ARG A 48 -12.87 -0.84 4.69
N GLU A 49 -11.78 -1.54 4.95
CA GLU A 49 -10.49 -1.25 4.34
C GLU A 49 -10.55 -1.53 2.85
N ILE A 50 -9.87 -0.69 2.07
CA ILE A 50 -9.58 -0.91 0.65
C ILE A 50 -8.09 -1.04 0.53
N ASN A 51 -7.62 -2.14 -0.06
CA ASN A 51 -6.23 -2.41 -0.35
C ASN A 51 -5.98 -2.29 -1.85
N ILE A 52 -4.89 -1.63 -2.23
CA ILE A 52 -4.42 -1.49 -3.62
C ILE A 52 -2.97 -1.95 -3.69
N ALA A 53 -2.68 -2.88 -4.61
CA ALA A 53 -1.33 -3.27 -4.98
C ALA A 53 -0.92 -2.60 -6.28
N ILE A 54 0.29 -2.05 -6.33
CA ILE A 54 0.80 -1.30 -7.48
C ILE A 54 2.21 -1.76 -7.85
N ASP A 55 2.45 -2.03 -9.13
CA ASP A 55 3.77 -2.38 -9.63
C ASP A 55 4.67 -1.14 -9.87
N ARG A 56 5.96 -1.34 -10.10
CA ARG A 56 6.91 -0.26 -10.43
C ARG A 56 6.63 0.48 -11.74
N ASN A 57 5.84 -0.10 -12.64
CA ASN A 57 5.42 0.59 -13.85
C ASN A 57 4.26 1.56 -13.59
N GLY A 58 3.73 1.58 -12.36
CA GLY A 58 2.60 2.39 -11.95
C GLY A 58 1.25 1.78 -12.33
N ASN A 59 1.19 0.48 -12.63
CA ASN A 59 -0.06 -0.21 -12.87
C ASN A 59 -0.64 -0.70 -11.55
N ILE A 60 -1.94 -0.46 -11.33
CA ILE A 60 -2.68 -1.13 -10.27
C ILE A 60 -2.87 -2.59 -10.71
N ILE A 61 -2.39 -3.53 -9.89
CA ILE A 61 -2.39 -4.97 -10.21
C ILE A 61 -3.38 -5.76 -9.35
N ASP A 62 -3.80 -5.21 -8.21
CA ASP A 62 -4.86 -5.78 -7.39
C ASP A 62 -5.59 -4.68 -6.61
N ILE A 63 -6.90 -4.87 -6.43
CA ILE A 63 -7.76 -4.07 -5.57
C ILE A 63 -8.64 -5.04 -4.78
N SER A 64 -8.62 -4.91 -3.46
CA SER A 64 -9.40 -5.74 -2.56
C SER A 64 -10.08 -4.93 -1.46
N ILE A 65 -11.21 -5.44 -0.97
CA ILE A 65 -11.99 -4.85 0.11
C ILE A 65 -12.08 -5.85 1.25
N GLY A 66 -11.85 -5.43 2.49
CA GLY A 66 -11.90 -6.34 3.63
C GLY A 66 -11.51 -5.67 4.93
N ASP A 67 -11.16 -6.49 5.90
CA ASP A 67 -10.42 -6.08 7.09
C ASP A 67 -8.97 -6.57 6.99
N SER A 68 -8.09 -6.01 7.82
CA SER A 68 -6.67 -6.36 7.90
C SER A 68 -6.40 -7.85 8.18
N SER A 69 -7.41 -8.64 8.58
CA SER A 69 -7.30 -10.08 8.83
C SER A 69 -7.74 -10.97 7.65
N THR A 70 -8.42 -10.41 6.65
CA THR A 70 -9.07 -11.16 5.56
C THR A 70 -8.60 -10.79 4.16
N VAL A 71 -7.85 -9.70 4.00
CA VAL A 71 -7.32 -9.31 2.71
C VAL A 71 -6.14 -10.20 2.33
N ASN A 72 -6.31 -10.98 1.26
CA ASN A 72 -5.22 -11.72 0.65
C ASN A 72 -4.25 -10.73 0.01
N LEU A 73 -2.98 -10.81 0.40
CA LEU A 73 -1.91 -10.07 -0.25
C LEU A 73 -1.72 -10.59 -1.69
N PRO A 74 -1.31 -9.72 -2.63
CA PRO A 74 -1.04 -10.13 -3.99
C PRO A 74 0.08 -11.19 -4.02
N VAL A 75 -0.03 -12.14 -4.95
CA VAL A 75 1.07 -13.09 -5.21
C VAL A 75 2.17 -12.33 -5.94
N VAL A 76 3.24 -12.02 -5.21
CA VAL A 76 4.39 -11.29 -5.74
C VAL A 76 5.62 -12.19 -5.78
N PRO A 77 6.49 -12.03 -6.79
CA PRO A 77 7.75 -12.76 -6.83
C PRO A 77 8.68 -12.26 -5.73
N ILE A 78 9.24 -13.20 -4.97
CA ILE A 78 10.25 -12.92 -3.94
C ILE A 78 11.62 -13.24 -4.52
N TYR A 79 12.57 -12.33 -4.31
CA TYR A 79 13.92 -12.45 -4.83
C TYR A 79 14.92 -12.28 -3.70
N ASP A 80 16.11 -12.87 -3.83
CA ASP A 80 17.12 -12.79 -2.76
C ASP A 80 17.69 -11.37 -2.59
N LYS A 81 18.15 -10.76 -3.69
CA LYS A 81 18.92 -9.50 -3.68
C LYS A 81 18.16 -8.29 -4.25
N LYS A 82 16.82 -8.33 -4.24
CA LYS A 82 15.96 -7.21 -4.65
C LYS A 82 14.60 -7.28 -3.96
N LEU A 83 13.91 -6.15 -3.94
CA LEU A 83 12.52 -6.07 -3.51
C LEU A 83 11.60 -6.67 -4.59
N SER A 84 10.37 -6.96 -4.23
CA SER A 84 9.36 -7.55 -5.12
C SER A 84 8.96 -6.64 -6.27
N GLY A 85 9.13 -5.31 -6.12
CA GLY A 85 8.67 -4.32 -7.08
C GLY A 85 7.19 -3.98 -6.95
N VAL A 86 6.58 -4.30 -5.82
CA VAL A 86 5.18 -4.03 -5.52
C VAL A 86 5.08 -3.22 -4.24
N ARG A 87 4.23 -2.20 -4.26
CA ARG A 87 3.81 -1.44 -3.08
C ARG A 87 2.34 -1.69 -2.79
N ILE A 88 1.99 -1.68 -1.51
CA ILE A 88 0.61 -1.85 -1.04
C ILE A 88 0.17 -0.58 -0.35
N ILE A 89 -1.03 -0.10 -0.69
CA ILE A 89 -1.66 1.04 -0.06
C ILE A 89 -3.00 0.56 0.48
N HIS A 90 -3.31 0.84 1.75
CA HIS A 90 -4.63 0.56 2.28
C HIS A 90 -5.19 1.66 3.16
N THR A 91 -6.50 1.68 3.28
CA THR A 91 -7.21 2.57 4.19
C THR A 91 -7.45 1.90 5.54
N HIS A 92 -7.43 2.68 6.61
CA HIS A 92 -7.85 2.30 7.96
C HIS A 92 -9.08 3.12 8.38
N PRO A 93 -10.30 2.58 8.19
CA PRO A 93 -11.51 3.15 8.77
C PRO A 93 -11.36 3.33 10.28
N GLY A 94 -11.84 4.46 10.80
CA GLY A 94 -11.68 4.83 12.22
C GLY A 94 -10.48 5.76 12.47
N GLY A 95 -9.70 6.07 11.45
CA GLY A 95 -8.78 7.21 11.46
C GLY A 95 -7.41 6.97 12.08
N ASN A 96 -7.05 5.73 12.45
CA ASN A 96 -5.70 5.42 12.91
C ASN A 96 -4.76 5.18 11.72
N PRO A 97 -3.79 6.07 11.45
CA PRO A 97 -2.89 5.89 10.31
C PRO A 97 -1.77 4.89 10.57
N HIS A 98 -1.62 4.34 11.77
CA HIS A 98 -0.52 3.41 12.06
C HIS A 98 -0.72 2.01 11.48
N LEU A 99 0.35 1.48 10.90
CA LEU A 99 0.47 0.11 10.42
C LEU A 99 0.43 -0.88 11.58
N SER A 100 -0.25 -2.00 11.34
CA SER A 100 -0.34 -3.12 12.25
C SER A 100 0.91 -4.00 12.19
N SER A 101 1.04 -4.95 13.12
CA SER A 101 2.09 -5.97 13.06
C SER A 101 1.93 -6.92 11.86
N VAL A 102 0.71 -7.10 11.36
CA VAL A 102 0.42 -7.91 10.18
C VAL A 102 1.03 -7.26 8.94
N ASP A 103 0.88 -5.93 8.81
CA ASP A 103 1.45 -5.15 7.70
C ASP A 103 2.98 -5.24 7.69
N ILE A 104 3.60 -5.04 8.85
CA ILE A 104 5.06 -5.16 8.95
C ILE A 104 5.53 -6.59 8.64
N SER A 105 4.79 -7.61 9.06
CA SER A 105 5.09 -8.99 8.69
C SER A 105 5.01 -9.21 7.18
N ALA A 106 3.99 -8.64 6.53
CA ALA A 106 3.79 -8.70 5.09
C ALA A 106 4.92 -8.01 4.32
N LEU A 107 5.29 -6.79 4.71
CA LEU A 107 6.39 -6.01 4.13
C LEU A 107 7.68 -6.83 4.07
N ILE A 108 8.08 -7.43 5.19
CA ILE A 108 9.33 -8.20 5.31
C ILE A 108 9.23 -9.52 4.53
N LYS A 109 8.15 -10.29 4.71
CA LYS A 109 7.99 -11.62 4.10
C LYS A 109 7.94 -11.55 2.57
N LEU A 110 7.24 -10.55 2.04
CA LEU A 110 7.07 -10.37 0.61
C LEU A 110 8.14 -9.45 0.00
N LYS A 111 9.02 -8.87 0.81
CA LYS A 111 10.00 -7.85 0.41
C LYS A 111 9.34 -6.76 -0.44
N LEU A 112 8.22 -6.20 0.04
CA LEU A 112 7.50 -5.14 -0.68
C LEU A 112 8.38 -3.90 -0.78
N ASP A 113 8.16 -3.13 -1.84
CA ASP A 113 8.82 -1.84 -1.99
C ASP A 113 8.40 -0.90 -0.85
N CYS A 114 7.11 -0.86 -0.51
CA CYS A 114 6.59 -0.27 0.73
C CYS A 114 5.17 -0.76 1.04
N ILE A 115 4.73 -0.54 2.29
CA ILE A 115 3.31 -0.56 2.66
C ILE A 115 2.93 0.81 3.19
N VAL A 116 1.74 1.29 2.82
CA VAL A 116 1.18 2.55 3.26
C VAL A 116 -0.21 2.33 3.85
N SER A 117 -0.44 2.84 5.05
CA SER A 117 -1.76 2.98 5.64
C SER A 117 -2.24 4.43 5.55
N ILE A 118 -3.51 4.60 5.23
CA ILE A 118 -4.21 5.88 5.17
C ILE A 118 -5.27 5.87 6.27
N GLY A 119 -5.08 6.65 7.32
CA GLY A 119 -6.12 6.81 8.33
C GLY A 119 -7.30 7.60 7.76
N VAL A 120 -8.52 7.05 7.85
CA VAL A 120 -9.73 7.71 7.33
C VAL A 120 -10.87 7.70 8.34
N ASN A 121 -11.57 8.82 8.48
CA ASN A 121 -12.76 8.96 9.32
C ASN A 121 -13.78 9.91 8.67
N GLU A 122 -14.84 10.27 9.40
CA GLU A 122 -15.90 11.19 8.94
C GLU A 122 -15.40 12.59 8.56
N GLU A 123 -14.27 13.03 9.09
CA GLU A 123 -13.65 14.32 8.78
C GLU A 123 -12.70 14.25 7.57
N GLY A 124 -12.40 13.04 7.08
CA GLY A 124 -11.53 12.79 5.93
C GLY A 124 -10.28 11.99 6.30
N ILE A 125 -9.16 12.34 5.65
CA ILE A 125 -7.88 11.68 5.87
C ILE A 125 -7.22 12.26 7.12
N THR A 126 -6.84 11.40 8.05
CA THR A 126 -6.22 11.78 9.34
C THR A 126 -4.69 11.72 9.31
N GLY A 127 -4.12 10.99 8.34
CA GLY A 127 -2.68 10.90 8.14
C GLY A 127 -2.28 9.64 7.39
N TYR A 128 -0.97 9.49 7.22
CA TYR A 128 -0.36 8.37 6.54
C TYR A 128 0.76 7.78 7.39
N GLU A 129 0.93 6.46 7.37
CA GLU A 129 2.18 5.82 7.78
C GLU A 129 2.73 5.02 6.61
N VAL A 130 4.00 5.25 6.29
CA VAL A 130 4.74 4.51 5.27
C VAL A 130 5.75 3.62 5.97
N ALA A 131 5.76 2.34 5.65
CA ALA A 131 6.83 1.42 6.01
C ALA A 131 7.58 0.92 4.78
N ILE A 132 8.90 0.85 4.90
CA ILE A 132 9.80 0.37 3.86
C ILE A 132 10.77 -0.65 4.44
N CYS A 133 11.16 -1.64 3.64
CA CYS A 133 12.23 -2.55 4.03
C CYS A 133 13.53 -1.76 4.23
N SER A 134 14.34 -2.12 5.21
CA SER A 134 15.68 -1.56 5.40
C SER A 134 16.67 -2.64 5.79
N ILE A 135 17.96 -2.30 5.92
CA ILE A 135 18.98 -3.24 6.37
C ILE A 135 19.65 -2.68 7.62
N VAL A 136 19.61 -3.46 8.69
CA VAL A 136 20.26 -3.14 9.96
C VAL A 136 21.09 -4.35 10.37
N ASN A 137 22.39 -4.13 10.62
CA ASN A 137 23.34 -5.21 10.97
C ASN A 137 23.31 -6.39 10.00
N ASP A 138 23.28 -6.12 8.70
CA ASP A 138 23.16 -7.12 7.62
C ASP A 138 21.87 -7.96 7.62
N GLU A 139 20.88 -7.63 8.47
CA GLU A 139 19.59 -8.29 8.53
C GLU A 139 18.48 -7.41 7.90
N LEU A 140 17.49 -8.08 7.29
CA LEU A 140 16.34 -7.38 6.73
C LEU A 140 15.47 -6.85 7.87
N SER A 141 15.32 -5.54 7.92
CA SER A 141 14.52 -4.81 8.89
C SER A 141 13.52 -3.92 8.16
N TYR A 142 12.92 -2.97 8.85
CA TYR A 142 12.04 -1.96 8.29
C TYR A 142 12.23 -0.62 8.99
N ASP A 143 11.91 0.45 8.27
CA ASP A 143 11.72 1.79 8.80
C ASP A 143 10.26 2.22 8.63
N ARG A 144 9.79 3.12 9.50
CA ARG A 144 8.44 3.69 9.42
C ARG A 144 8.47 5.20 9.53
N ARG A 145 7.61 5.88 8.77
CA ARG A 145 7.47 7.33 8.78
C ARG A 145 6.00 7.71 8.79
N LEU A 146 5.61 8.52 9.78
CA LEU A 146 4.34 9.22 9.75
C LEU A 146 4.46 10.45 8.85
N LEU A 147 3.49 10.62 7.96
CA LEU A 147 3.47 11.70 6.99
C LEU A 147 2.12 12.44 7.03
N LYS A 148 2.16 13.73 6.70
CA LYS A 148 0.97 14.53 6.41
C LYS A 148 0.64 14.57 4.92
N ASN A 149 1.65 14.37 4.07
CA ASN A 149 1.52 14.30 2.62
C ASN A 149 2.42 13.17 2.10
N LEU A 150 1.90 12.31 1.24
CA LEU A 150 2.68 11.21 0.65
C LEU A 150 3.73 11.70 -0.34
N ASP A 151 3.53 12.88 -0.95
CA ASP A 151 4.51 13.49 -1.86
C ASP A 151 5.79 13.96 -1.13
N ASP A 152 5.78 14.03 0.21
CA ASP A 152 6.97 14.34 1.02
C ASP A 152 7.94 13.13 1.12
N PHE A 153 7.54 11.96 0.62
CA PHE A 153 8.35 10.73 0.63
C PHE A 153 8.93 10.45 -0.76
N ASP A 154 10.26 10.53 -0.89
CA ASP A 154 10.96 10.20 -2.14
C ASP A 154 11.03 8.67 -2.34
N TYR A 155 9.94 8.12 -2.87
CA TYR A 155 9.80 6.68 -3.07
C TYR A 155 10.92 6.07 -3.91
N LEU A 156 11.42 6.77 -4.94
CA LEU A 156 12.44 6.20 -5.82
C LEU A 156 13.82 6.15 -5.16
N GLU A 157 14.19 7.20 -4.42
CA GLU A 157 15.49 7.19 -3.75
C GLU A 157 15.51 6.17 -2.61
N GLU A 158 14.43 6.05 -1.87
CA GLU A 158 14.32 5.09 -0.75
C GLU A 158 14.41 3.63 -1.23
N ILE A 159 13.66 3.24 -2.27
CA ILE A 159 13.76 1.86 -2.79
C ILE A 159 15.15 1.56 -3.35
N LYS A 160 15.80 2.57 -3.94
CA LYS A 160 17.12 2.43 -4.54
C LYS A 160 18.17 2.19 -3.45
N GLU A 161 18.13 2.95 -2.37
CA GLU A 161 19.02 2.74 -1.22
C GLU A 161 18.88 1.31 -0.66
N VAL A 162 17.64 0.85 -0.49
CA VAL A 162 17.36 -0.49 0.04
C VAL A 162 17.87 -1.58 -0.90
N GLU A 163 17.63 -1.46 -2.20
CA GLU A 163 18.15 -2.42 -3.17
C GLU A 163 19.68 -2.41 -3.27
N GLU A 164 20.32 -1.26 -3.17
CA GLU A 164 21.78 -1.17 -3.13
C GLU A 164 22.35 -1.91 -1.92
N ASN A 165 21.71 -1.78 -0.75
CA ASN A 165 22.10 -2.49 0.45
C ASN A 165 21.84 -4.01 0.33
N LEU A 166 20.71 -4.42 -0.26
CA LEU A 166 20.40 -5.85 -0.51
C LEU A 166 21.41 -6.51 -1.45
N ARG A 167 21.94 -5.77 -2.44
CA ARG A 167 22.96 -6.28 -3.37
C ARG A 167 24.33 -6.46 -2.72
N LYS A 168 24.67 -5.60 -1.75
CA LYS A 168 25.95 -5.66 -1.00
C LYS A 168 26.01 -6.84 -0.03
N LYS A 169 24.85 -7.36 0.39
CA LYS A 169 24.75 -8.56 1.22
C LYS A 169 25.38 -9.75 0.48
N ILE A 170 26.43 -10.33 1.07
CA ILE A 170 27.19 -11.47 0.52
C ILE A 170 26.30 -12.71 0.59
#